data_AF-A0A839JUI8-F1
#
_entry.id   AF-A0A839JUI8-F1
#
_cell.length_a   1.000
_cell.length_b   1.000
_cell.length_c   1.000
_cell.angle_alpha   90.00
_cell.angle_beta   90.00
_cell.angle_gamma   90.00
#
_symmetry.space_group_name_H-M   'P 1'
#
loop_
_entity.id
_entity.type
_entity.pdbx_description
1 polymer ?
#
loop_
_entity_poly.entity_id
_entity_poly.type
_entity_poly.pdbx_seq_one_letter_code
_entity_poly.pdbx_strand_id
1 'polypeptide(L)'
;MRLRTDGKITTLTIKHIADGKAIDGVQEREVGVEDFDQMNTLLEQLDYRAKSYQENVREPFILGDCNLEVDSRPLIPAYLEIEGSNKEVVVEVLRKLSVSGEVTSENTTEVYKRYRINIKDYPTLSFS
;
A
#
# COMPACT_ATOMS: atom_id res chain seq x y z
N MET A 1 6.25 10.48 -2.45
CA MET A 1 7.47 9.64 -2.43
C MET A 1 7.42 8.77 -1.19
N ARG A 2 7.91 7.52 -1.27
CA ARG A 2 7.96 6.57 -0.17
C ARG A 2 9.27 5.79 -0.25
N LEU A 3 10.05 5.79 0.82
CA LEU A 3 11.15 4.84 1.02
C LEU A 3 10.62 3.67 1.86
N ARG A 4 10.83 2.44 1.42
CA ARG A 4 10.31 1.22 2.08
C ARG A 4 11.40 0.16 2.12
N THR A 5 11.42 -0.65 3.17
CA THR A 5 12.17 -1.91 3.23
C THR A 5 11.30 -3.02 3.81
N ASP A 6 11.53 -4.26 3.39
CA ASP A 6 11.03 -5.48 4.04
C ASP A 6 12.14 -6.25 4.79
N GLY A 7 13.32 -5.64 4.93
CA GLY A 7 14.54 -6.27 5.48
C GLY A 7 15.38 -7.04 4.47
N LYS A 8 14.90 -7.24 3.23
CA LYS A 8 15.64 -7.88 2.13
C LYS A 8 15.78 -6.97 0.92
N ILE A 9 14.70 -6.29 0.56
CA ILE A 9 14.61 -5.38 -0.57
C ILE A 9 14.20 -4.01 -0.05
N THR A 10 14.95 -3.00 -0.44
CA THR A 10 14.64 -1.61 -0.15
C THR A 10 14.32 -0.88 -1.45
N THR A 11 13.21 -0.13 -1.47
CA THR A 11 12.77 0.61 -2.66
C THR A 11 12.41 2.06 -2.35
N LEU A 12 12.67 2.94 -3.32
CA LEU A 12 12.17 4.30 -3.36
C LEU A 12 11.10 4.40 -4.44
N THR A 13 9.87 4.74 -4.05
CA THR A 13 8.72 4.86 -4.95
C THR A 13 8.23 6.31 -5.04
N ILE A 14 7.96 6.78 -6.25
CA ILE A 14 7.18 8.01 -6.49
C ILE A 14 5.87 7.60 -7.18
N LYS A 15 4.74 7.92 -6.53
CA LYS A 15 3.40 7.77 -7.10
C LYS A 15 2.95 9.10 -7.69
N HIS A 16 2.57 9.10 -8.96
CA HIS A 16 1.92 10.21 -9.65
C HIS A 16 0.45 9.85 -9.87
N ILE A 17 -0.45 10.58 -9.22
CA ILE A 17 -1.89 10.34 -9.30
C ILE A 17 -2.43 11.26 -10.40
N ALA A 18 -2.73 10.69 -11.56
CA ALA A 18 -3.38 11.38 -12.67
C ALA A 18 -4.91 11.44 -12.47
N ASP A 19 -5.52 10.34 -12.02
CA ASP A 19 -6.93 10.26 -11.61
C ASP A 19 -7.11 9.24 -10.47
N GLY A 20 -7.39 9.71 -9.25
CA GLY A 20 -7.54 8.84 -8.08
C GLY A 20 -8.80 7.96 -8.10
N LYS A 21 -9.68 8.09 -9.10
CA LYS A 21 -10.90 7.27 -9.24
C LYS A 21 -10.80 6.23 -10.36
N ALA A 22 -9.85 6.40 -11.28
CA ALA A 22 -9.61 5.45 -12.35
C ALA A 22 -8.73 4.30 -11.86
N ILE A 23 -8.97 3.09 -12.35
CA ILE A 23 -8.22 1.89 -11.95
C ILE A 23 -6.74 1.97 -12.35
N ASP A 24 -6.45 2.71 -13.41
CA ASP A 24 -5.12 2.96 -14.00
C ASP A 24 -4.64 4.40 -13.78
N GLY A 25 -5.33 5.17 -12.94
CA GLY A 25 -5.05 6.59 -12.76
C GLY A 25 -3.87 6.90 -11.82
N VAL A 26 -3.15 5.88 -11.34
CA VAL A 26 -1.93 6.01 -10.54
C VAL A 26 -0.76 5.41 -11.31
N GLN A 27 0.24 6.24 -11.61
CA GLN A 27 1.49 5.81 -12.20
C GLN A 27 2.56 5.74 -11.11
N GLU A 28 3.27 4.63 -11.03
CA GLU A 28 4.34 4.43 -10.05
C GLU A 28 5.68 4.31 -10.75
N ARG A 29 6.69 5.00 -10.20
CA ARG A 29 8.09 4.78 -10.55
C ARG A 29 8.80 4.29 -9.30
N GLU A 30 9.29 3.06 -9.36
CA GLU A 30 9.98 2.40 -8.26
C GLU A 30 11.39 2.04 -8.69
N VAL A 31 12.36 2.28 -7.80
CA VAL A 31 13.75 1.85 -7.97
C VAL A 31 14.22 1.13 -6.72
N GLY A 32 15.08 0.13 -6.91
CA GLY A 32 15.81 -0.49 -5.81
C GLY A 32 16.88 0.44 -5.26
N VAL A 33 17.09 0.40 -3.95
CA VAL A 33 18.18 1.10 -3.27
C VAL A 33 18.91 0.11 -2.36
N GLU A 34 20.21 0.29 -2.18
CA GLU A 34 21.03 -0.70 -1.47
C GLU A 34 20.83 -0.65 0.05
N ASP A 35 20.64 0.55 0.61
CA ASP A 35 20.58 0.79 2.05
C ASP A 35 19.49 1.82 2.39
N PHE A 36 18.64 1.48 3.37
CA PHE A 36 17.51 2.31 3.77
C PHE A 36 17.98 3.59 4.49
N ASP A 37 18.88 3.47 5.47
CA ASP A 37 19.30 4.60 6.30
C ASP A 37 20.15 5.61 5.52
N GLN A 38 21.01 5.11 4.63
CA GLN A 38 21.80 5.95 3.72
C GLN A 38 20.90 6.71 2.74
N MET A 39 19.91 6.03 2.14
CA MET A 39 18.96 6.69 1.24
C MET A 39 18.11 7.73 2.00
N ASN A 40 17.65 7.42 3.22
CA ASN A 40 16.93 8.39 4.04
C ASN A 40 17.79 9.64 4.33
N THR A 41 19.06 9.45 4.70
CA THR A 41 20.00 10.55 4.95
C THR A 41 20.19 11.42 3.70
N LEU A 42 20.34 10.81 2.52
CA LEU A 42 20.48 11.55 1.25
C LEU A 42 19.22 12.38 0.95
N LEU A 43 18.03 11.80 1.15
CA LEU A 43 16.77 12.51 0.96
C LEU A 43 16.65 13.72 1.91
N GLU A 44 17.08 13.57 3.16
CA GLU A 44 17.11 14.66 4.16
C GLU A 44 18.08 15.77 3.80
N GLN A 45 19.20 15.47 3.16
CA GLN A 45 20.15 16.47 2.64
C GLN A 45 19.60 17.23 1.44
N LEU A 46 18.72 16.60 0.66
CA LEU A 46 17.94 17.24 -0.41
C LEU A 46 16.69 17.97 0.13
N ASP A 47 16.57 18.11 1.45
CA ASP A 47 15.48 18.76 2.16
C ASP A 47 14.10 18.05 2.08
N TYR A 48 14.09 16.77 1.71
CA TYR A 48 12.91 15.93 1.89
C TYR A 48 12.84 15.46 3.34
N ARG A 49 11.72 15.74 4.01
CA ARG A 49 11.44 15.28 5.38
C ARG A 49 10.42 14.14 5.36
N ALA A 50 10.67 13.11 6.18
CA ALA A 50 9.70 12.03 6.37
C ALA A 50 8.38 12.60 6.92
N LYS A 51 7.30 12.39 6.18
CA LYS A 51 5.96 12.84 6.59
C LYS A 51 5.36 11.96 7.69
N SER A 52 5.64 10.67 7.62
CA SER A 52 5.16 9.66 8.58
C SER A 52 5.99 8.39 8.44
N TYR A 53 6.13 7.64 9.53
CA TYR A 53 6.62 6.26 9.55
C TYR A 53 5.43 5.30 9.70
N GLN A 54 5.39 4.24 8.89
CA GLN A 54 4.30 3.26 8.93
C GLN A 54 4.85 1.85 8.75
N GLU A 55 4.34 0.91 9.54
CA GLU A 55 4.56 -0.52 9.38
C GLU A 55 3.32 -1.19 8.78
N ASN A 56 3.54 -2.28 8.05
CA ASN A 56 2.51 -3.23 7.68
C ASN A 56 3.09 -4.64 7.62
N VAL A 57 2.23 -5.64 7.81
CA VAL A 57 2.56 -7.04 7.52
C VAL A 57 1.70 -7.46 6.35
N ARG A 58 2.35 -8.02 5.33
CA ARG A 58 1.72 -8.33 4.06
C ARG A 58 2.03 -9.74 3.66
N GLU A 59 0.98 -10.53 3.44
CA GLU A 59 1.08 -11.91 2.98
C GLU A 59 0.61 -11.98 1.52
N PRO A 60 1.53 -12.13 0.55
CA PRO A 60 1.20 -12.12 -0.87
C PRO A 60 0.81 -13.50 -1.40
N PHE A 61 -0.15 -13.52 -2.32
CA PHE A 61 -0.64 -14.69 -3.05
C PHE A 61 -0.88 -14.33 -4.53
N ILE A 62 -0.90 -15.34 -5.40
CA ILE A 62 -1.32 -15.20 -6.79
C ILE A 62 -2.52 -16.11 -7.04
N LEU A 63 -3.59 -15.55 -7.61
CA LEU A 63 -4.77 -16.32 -8.02
C LEU A 63 -5.28 -15.82 -9.37
N GLY A 64 -5.13 -16.66 -10.40
CA GLY A 64 -5.38 -16.24 -11.78
C GLY A 64 -4.40 -15.14 -12.20
N ASP A 65 -4.93 -14.08 -12.79
CA ASP A 65 -4.17 -12.91 -13.24
C ASP A 65 -4.16 -11.76 -12.21
N CYS A 66 -4.49 -12.05 -10.94
CA CYS A 66 -4.44 -11.08 -9.85
C CYS A 66 -3.34 -11.39 -8.82
N ASN A 67 -2.77 -10.33 -8.28
CA ASN A 67 -2.03 -10.35 -7.03
C ASN A 67 -3.01 -10.12 -5.88
N LEU A 68 -2.90 -10.94 -4.84
CA LEU A 68 -3.72 -10.86 -3.64
C LEU A 68 -2.81 -10.64 -2.46
N GLU A 69 -3.22 -9.80 -1.53
CA GLU A 69 -2.43 -9.49 -0.35
C GLU A 69 -3.33 -9.41 0.88
N VAL A 70 -3.07 -10.26 1.88
CA VAL A 70 -3.64 -10.05 3.22
C VAL A 70 -2.80 -8.96 3.88
N ASP A 71 -3.34 -7.75 3.95
CA ASP A 71 -2.67 -6.56 4.49
C ASP A 71 -3.12 -6.36 5.94
N SER A 72 -2.20 -6.60 6.86
CA SER A 72 -2.36 -6.26 8.28
C SER A 72 -1.71 -4.91 8.51
N ARG A 73 -2.44 -4.01 9.16
CA ARG A 73 -1.95 -2.68 9.52
C ARG A 73 -2.31 -2.34 10.96
N PRO A 74 -1.54 -1.48 11.64
CA PRO A 74 -1.86 -1.10 13.02
C PRO A 74 -3.25 -0.49 13.17
N LEU A 75 -3.89 -0.69 14.32
CA LEU A 75 -5.18 -0.09 14.72
C LEU A 75 -6.44 -0.56 13.97
N ILE A 76 -6.33 -1.36 12.91
CA ILE A 76 -7.49 -1.88 12.15
C ILE A 76 -7.35 -3.39 11.89
N PRO A 77 -8.47 -4.12 11.71
CA PRO A 77 -8.42 -5.51 11.26
C PRO A 77 -7.74 -5.65 9.89
N ALA A 78 -7.08 -6.78 9.67
CA ALA A 78 -6.52 -7.13 8.37
C ALA A 78 -7.61 -7.23 7.30
N TYR A 79 -7.25 -6.90 6.06
CA TYR A 79 -8.15 -6.98 4.91
C TYR A 79 -7.43 -7.57 3.70
N LEU A 80 -8.18 -8.11 2.75
CA LEU A 80 -7.66 -8.64 1.50
C LEU A 80 -7.66 -7.55 0.43
N GLU A 81 -6.48 -7.21 -0.07
CA GLU A 81 -6.29 -6.39 -1.26
C GLU A 81 -6.18 -7.30 -2.49
N ILE A 82 -6.87 -6.95 -3.59
CA ILE A 82 -6.84 -7.70 -4.86
C ILE A 82 -6.52 -6.71 -5.98
N GLU A 83 -5.37 -6.90 -6.61
CA GLU A 83 -4.90 -6.05 -7.70
C GLU A 83 -4.86 -6.85 -9.00
N GLY A 84 -5.40 -6.26 -10.06
CA GLY A 84 -5.42 -6.86 -11.40
C GLY A 84 -5.32 -5.77 -12.47
N SER A 85 -5.08 -6.18 -13.71
CA SER A 85 -4.87 -5.25 -14.84
C SER A 85 -6.11 -4.42 -15.20
N ASN A 86 -7.31 -4.89 -14.84
CA ASN A 86 -8.57 -4.20 -15.01
C ASN A 86 -9.63 -4.75 -14.04
N LYS A 87 -10.81 -4.13 -14.05
CA LYS A 87 -11.92 -4.45 -13.16
C LYS A 87 -12.46 -5.86 -13.42
N GLU A 88 -12.54 -6.27 -14.68
CA GLU A 88 -13.10 -7.55 -15.09
C GLU A 88 -12.29 -8.72 -14.50
N VAL A 89 -10.96 -8.61 -14.56
CA VAL A 89 -10.02 -9.60 -14.00
C VAL A 89 -10.18 -9.69 -12.47
N VAL A 90 -10.25 -8.56 -11.77
CA VAL A 90 -10.48 -8.52 -10.31
C VAL A 90 -11.82 -9.15 -9.92
N VAL A 91 -12.89 -8.84 -10.67
CA VAL A 91 -14.22 -9.39 -10.41
C VAL A 91 -14.28 -10.91 -10.63
N GLU A 92 -13.55 -11.44 -11.61
CA GLU A 92 -13.45 -12.89 -11.80
C GLU A 92 -12.82 -13.58 -10.59
N VAL A 93 -11.73 -13.03 -10.08
CA VAL A 93 -11.03 -13.56 -8.90
C VAL A 93 -11.90 -13.45 -7.64
N LEU A 94 -12.60 -12.33 -7.44
CA LEU A 94 -13.58 -12.17 -6.36
C LEU A 94 -14.65 -13.27 -6.38
N ARG A 95 -15.19 -13.61 -7.57
CA ARG A 95 -16.17 -14.70 -7.70
C ARG A 95 -15.57 -16.06 -7.33
N LYS A 96 -14.32 -16.34 -7.72
CA LYS A 96 -13.62 -17.60 -7.40
C LYS A 96 -13.41 -17.77 -5.90
N LEU A 97 -13.01 -16.71 -5.21
CA LEU A 97 -12.78 -16.72 -3.77
C LEU A 97 -14.05 -16.97 -2.95
N SER A 98 -15.23 -16.77 -3.54
CA SER A 98 -16.52 -16.90 -2.83
C SER A 98 -16.55 -16.12 -1.52
N VAL A 99 -15.84 -14.99 -1.47
CA VAL A 99 -15.72 -14.18 -0.25
C VAL A 99 -17.06 -13.54 0.09
N SER A 100 -17.52 -13.77 1.31
CA SER A 100 -18.63 -13.06 1.92
C SER A 100 -18.08 -11.85 2.68
N GLY A 101 -18.44 -10.64 2.28
CA GLY A 101 -17.97 -9.42 2.93
C GLY A 101 -18.24 -8.18 2.11
N GLU A 102 -17.90 -7.02 2.66
CA GLU A 102 -17.96 -5.76 1.92
C GLU A 102 -16.77 -5.67 0.95
N VAL A 103 -17.06 -5.34 -0.31
CA VAL A 103 -16.06 -5.12 -1.35
C VAL A 103 -16.06 -3.64 -1.70
N THR A 104 -14.87 -3.03 -1.74
CA THR A 104 -14.69 -1.61 -2.04
C THR A 104 -13.44 -1.40 -2.90
N SER A 105 -13.37 -0.26 -3.57
CA SER A 105 -12.16 0.22 -4.28
C SER A 105 -11.45 1.33 -3.51
N GLU A 106 -11.71 1.42 -2.21
CA GLU A 106 -11.10 2.39 -1.32
C GLU A 106 -9.61 2.11 -1.12
N ASN A 107 -8.80 3.17 -1.15
CA ASN A 107 -7.40 3.07 -0.74
C ASN A 107 -7.29 2.98 0.79
N THR A 108 -6.10 2.63 1.29
CA THR A 108 -5.81 2.50 2.72
C THR A 108 -6.30 3.70 3.55
N THR A 109 -6.15 4.94 3.09
CA THR A 109 -6.59 6.12 3.87
C THR A 109 -8.09 6.12 4.10
N GLU A 110 -8.88 5.75 3.09
CA GLU A 110 -10.33 5.65 3.21
C GLU A 110 -10.75 4.45 4.09
N VAL A 111 -10.02 3.32 4.00
CA VAL A 111 -10.24 2.17 4.89
C VAL A 111 -10.11 2.57 6.37
N TYR A 112 -9.06 3.32 6.75
CA TYR A 112 -8.90 3.81 8.12
C TYR A 112 -10.03 4.75 8.57
N LYS A 113 -10.57 5.58 7.67
CA LYS A 113 -11.68 6.48 8.02
C LYS A 113 -12.94 5.74 8.43
N ARG A 114 -13.18 4.52 7.94
CA ARG A 114 -14.29 3.66 8.39
C ARG A 114 -14.21 3.36 9.88
N TYR A 115 -12.98 3.29 10.41
CA TYR A 115 -12.68 3.10 11.83
C TYR A 115 -12.55 4.42 12.59
N ARG A 116 -12.93 5.55 11.97
CA ARG A 116 -12.81 6.92 12.52
C ARG A 116 -11.36 7.32 12.83
N ILE A 117 -10.40 6.74 12.10
CA ILE A 117 -8.98 7.04 12.23
C ILE A 117 -8.55 7.87 11.01
N ASN A 118 -7.94 9.02 11.26
CA ASN A 118 -7.23 9.79 10.24
C ASN A 118 -5.74 9.49 10.35
N ILE A 119 -5.20 8.69 9.43
CA ILE A 119 -3.79 8.25 9.47
C ILE A 119 -2.78 9.41 9.46
N LYS A 120 -3.19 10.60 9.01
CA LYS A 120 -2.32 11.79 8.98
C LYS A 120 -2.02 12.34 10.36
N ASP A 121 -2.83 11.98 11.35
CA ASP A 121 -2.66 12.41 12.74
C ASP A 121 -1.66 11.52 13.49
N TYR A 122 -1.11 10.50 12.83
CA TYR A 122 -0.14 9.55 13.38
C TYR A 122 1.21 9.70 12.67
N PRO A 123 2.18 10.44 13.27
CA PRO A 123 3.54 10.53 12.74
C PRO A 123 4.23 9.16 12.66
N THR A 124 3.87 8.25 13.56
CA THR A 124 4.34 6.86 13.62
C THR A 124 3.15 5.95 13.78
N LEU A 125 3.03 4.97 12.89
CA LEU A 125 2.00 3.94 12.90
C LEU A 125 2.69 2.56 12.84
N SER A 126 2.93 1.97 14.01
CA SER A 126 3.63 0.69 14.17
C SER A 126 2.76 -0.33 14.88
N PHE A 127 3.09 -1.61 14.76
CA PHE A 127 2.46 -2.64 15.60
C PHE A 127 2.89 -2.47 17.06
N SER A 128 2.01 -2.87 17.98
CA SER A 128 2.24 -2.87 19.43
C SER A 128 2.95 -4.12 19.90
#